data_AF-A0A5Q0SFS2-F1
#
_entry.id   AF-A0A5Q0SFS2-F1
#
_cell.length_a   1.000
_cell.length_b   1.000
_cell.length_c   1.000
_cell.angle_alpha   90.00
_cell.angle_beta   90.00
_cell.angle_gamma   90.00
#
_symmetry.space_group_name_H-M   'P 1'
#
loop_
_entity.id
_entity.type
_entity.pdbx_description
1 polymer ?
#
loop_
_entity_poly.entity_id
_entity_poly.type
_entity_poly.pdbx_seq_one_letter_code
_entity_poly.pdbx_strand_id
1 'polypeptide(L)'
;MLKSAKILIYITILLFIANIIGNAYIVNVKILSPFPVTLLISDSHGVKLVSSNQTLNVNSSNLTILAYVLAPYSYSIYINGNRTSEFNVNLPNYSEFNLTVFVIPSYAFLRVTVVGKGTVYIELDNGSIISVRNSSVVKLYNGSNVLLEASGDLLNWSNGAHTMTLWYAVNGNSTITAFFSNSSILLRAGTIKPIINYTEIGLSLFAIGFFVLYKIYSRKDQDTNV
;
A
#
# COMPACT_ATOMS: atom_id res chain seq x y z
N MET A 1 24.43 -70.04 19.85
CA MET A 1 24.90 -68.63 19.71
C MET A 1 23.83 -67.65 19.21
N LEU A 2 22.52 -67.89 19.43
CA LEU A 2 21.47 -67.22 18.62
C LEU A 2 20.40 -66.42 19.39
N LYS A 3 20.16 -66.66 20.68
CA LYS A 3 19.09 -65.95 21.43
C LYS A 3 19.60 -64.66 22.06
N SER A 4 20.75 -64.70 22.71
CA SER A 4 21.34 -63.55 23.42
C SER A 4 21.73 -62.42 22.47
N ALA A 5 22.28 -62.74 21.30
CA ALA A 5 22.62 -61.76 20.26
C ALA A 5 21.37 -61.08 19.68
N LYS A 6 20.27 -61.83 19.46
CA LYS A 6 19.01 -61.26 18.98
C LYS A 6 18.39 -60.31 20.01
N ILE A 7 18.39 -60.69 21.29
CA ILE A 7 17.89 -59.84 22.39
C ILE A 7 18.69 -58.54 22.46
N LEU A 8 20.03 -58.61 22.37
CA LEU A 8 20.88 -57.43 22.38
C LEU A 8 20.57 -56.51 21.19
N ILE A 9 20.39 -57.06 19.99
CA ILE A 9 20.02 -56.30 18.78
C ILE A 9 18.67 -55.60 18.98
N TYR A 10 17.65 -56.30 19.50
CA TYR A 10 16.35 -55.69 19.79
C TYR A 10 16.45 -54.57 20.83
N ILE A 11 17.25 -54.73 21.87
CA ILE A 11 17.47 -53.69 22.90
C ILE A 11 18.18 -52.48 22.28
N THR A 12 19.19 -52.67 21.45
CA THR A 12 19.86 -51.55 20.75
C THR A 12 18.93 -50.82 19.79
N ILE A 13 18.10 -51.54 19.04
CA ILE A 13 17.11 -50.93 18.14
C ILE A 13 16.06 -50.16 18.96
N LEU A 14 15.57 -50.72 20.07
CA LEU A 14 14.61 -50.07 20.96
C LEU A 14 15.20 -48.78 21.58
N LEU A 15 16.45 -48.82 22.05
CA LEU A 15 17.16 -47.66 22.59
C LEU A 15 17.43 -46.60 21.52
N PHE A 16 17.72 -47.02 20.29
CA PHE A 16 17.94 -46.09 19.17
C PHE A 16 16.63 -45.40 18.76
N ILE A 17 15.53 -46.15 18.65
CA ILE A 17 14.19 -45.60 18.37
C ILE A 17 13.73 -44.68 19.52
N ALA A 18 13.95 -45.06 20.78
CA ALA A 18 13.63 -44.23 21.93
C ALA A 18 14.41 -42.90 21.96
N ASN A 19 15.67 -42.91 21.49
CA ASN A 19 16.46 -41.68 21.33
C ASN A 19 15.97 -40.80 20.17
N ILE A 20 15.45 -41.38 19.09
CA ILE A 20 14.83 -40.61 17.98
C ILE A 20 13.53 -39.93 18.43
N ILE A 21 12.81 -40.53 19.40
CA ILE A 21 11.59 -39.95 19.99
C ILE A 21 11.92 -38.86 21.03
N GLY A 22 13.20 -38.72 21.42
CA GLY A 22 13.64 -37.73 22.39
C GLY A 22 13.89 -36.36 21.76
N ASN A 23 13.04 -35.39 22.12
CA ASN A 23 13.21 -33.93 22.02
C ASN A 23 12.58 -33.21 20.81
N ALA A 24 11.35 -33.59 20.45
CA ALA A 24 10.47 -32.67 19.73
C ALA A 24 9.81 -31.71 20.74
N TYR A 25 10.06 -30.42 20.61
CA TYR A 25 9.34 -29.37 21.32
C TYR A 25 8.08 -29.01 20.53
N ILE A 26 7.00 -28.68 21.23
CA ILE A 26 5.73 -28.32 20.60
C ILE A 26 5.56 -26.81 20.67
N VAL A 27 5.36 -26.17 19.51
CA VAL A 27 5.07 -24.74 19.41
C VAL A 27 3.64 -24.58 18.89
N ASN A 28 2.76 -24.06 19.75
CA ASN A 28 1.39 -23.70 19.37
C ASN A 28 1.38 -22.26 18.86
N VAL A 29 1.20 -22.08 17.56
CA VAL A 29 1.19 -20.78 16.92
C VAL A 29 -0.23 -20.25 16.80
N LYS A 30 -0.47 -19.07 17.36
CA LYS A 30 -1.73 -18.33 17.25
C LYS A 30 -1.47 -16.95 16.66
N ILE A 31 -1.94 -16.74 15.44
CA ILE A 31 -1.87 -15.48 14.70
C ILE A 31 -3.23 -14.79 14.81
N LEU A 32 -3.22 -13.58 15.36
CA LEU A 32 -4.38 -12.71 15.55
C LEU A 32 -4.10 -11.39 14.83
N SER A 33 -4.43 -11.36 13.53
CA SER A 33 -4.11 -10.24 12.66
C SER A 33 -5.24 -9.97 11.68
N PRO A 34 -5.61 -8.70 11.43
CA PRO A 34 -6.51 -8.34 10.34
C PRO A 34 -5.82 -8.41 8.97
N PHE A 35 -4.50 -8.60 8.92
CA PHE A 35 -3.69 -8.69 7.70
C PHE A 35 -3.02 -10.07 7.57
N PRO A 36 -2.69 -10.51 6.35
CA PRO A 36 -1.85 -11.70 6.14
C PRO A 36 -0.50 -11.56 6.85
N VAL A 37 -0.16 -12.53 7.70
CA VAL A 37 1.12 -12.61 8.42
C VAL A 37 1.80 -13.91 8.04
N THR A 38 3.12 -13.85 7.84
CA THR A 38 3.98 -15.02 7.68
C THR A 38 5.06 -14.96 8.74
N LEU A 39 5.20 -16.04 9.50
CA LEU A 39 6.26 -16.22 10.47
C LEU A 39 7.34 -17.13 9.87
N LEU A 40 8.59 -16.71 10.04
CA LEU A 40 9.77 -17.53 9.83
C LEU A 40 10.22 -17.99 11.21
N ILE A 41 10.11 -19.29 11.46
CA ILE A 41 10.59 -19.93 12.68
C ILE A 41 11.88 -20.67 12.32
N SER A 42 13.00 -20.14 12.76
CA SER A 42 14.32 -20.72 12.56
C SER A 42 14.74 -21.51 13.79
N ASP A 43 15.25 -22.71 13.58
CA ASP A 43 15.94 -23.52 14.56
C ASP A 43 17.31 -23.98 14.03
N SER A 44 18.04 -24.80 14.78
CA SER A 44 19.35 -25.34 14.36
C SER A 44 19.28 -26.31 13.17
N HIS A 45 18.10 -26.78 12.80
CA HIS A 45 17.87 -27.77 11.75
C HIS A 45 17.26 -27.15 10.48
N GLY A 46 16.83 -25.89 10.53
CA GLY A 46 16.38 -25.13 9.37
C GLY A 46 15.34 -24.07 9.71
N VAL A 47 14.57 -23.70 8.69
CA VAL A 47 13.58 -22.64 8.76
C VAL A 47 12.21 -23.19 8.36
N LYS A 48 11.19 -22.91 9.17
CA LYS A 48 9.79 -23.26 8.91
C LYS A 48 8.97 -22.00 8.69
N LEU A 49 8.11 -22.04 7.68
CA LEU A 49 7.17 -20.98 7.35
C LEU A 49 5.79 -21.27 7.94
N VAL A 50 5.18 -20.24 8.55
CA VAL A 50 3.89 -20.36 9.23
C VAL A 50 3.03 -19.17 8.89
N SER A 51 1.93 -19.38 8.18
CA SER A 51 1.02 -18.31 7.78
C SER A 51 -0.39 -18.42 8.38
N SER A 52 -0.62 -19.42 9.22
CA SER A 52 -1.91 -19.68 9.86
C SER A 52 -1.72 -20.24 11.26
N ASN A 53 -2.80 -20.30 12.03
CA ASN A 53 -2.82 -20.97 13.32
C ASN A 53 -2.49 -22.45 13.12
N GLN A 54 -1.42 -22.92 13.75
CA GLN A 54 -0.99 -24.30 13.64
C GLN A 54 -0.09 -24.68 14.81
N THR A 55 -0.02 -25.98 15.08
CA THR A 55 0.93 -26.55 16.03
C THR A 55 2.10 -27.16 15.27
N LEU A 56 3.31 -26.89 15.74
CA LEU A 56 4.55 -27.29 15.10
C LEU A 56 5.41 -28.10 16.05
N ASN A 57 5.97 -29.19 15.55
CA ASN A 57 7.05 -29.88 16.22
C ASN A 57 8.38 -29.26 15.77
N VAL A 58 9.20 -28.78 16.70
CA VAL A 58 10.53 -28.23 16.45
C VAL A 58 11.58 -29.04 17.19
N ASN A 59 12.78 -29.13 16.62
CA ASN A 59 13.80 -30.07 17.10
C ASN A 59 14.93 -29.37 17.85
N SER A 60 14.72 -28.12 18.27
CA SER A 60 15.70 -27.32 19.00
C SER A 60 15.05 -26.52 20.10
N SER A 61 15.78 -26.34 21.20
CA SER A 61 15.36 -25.48 22.30
C SER A 61 15.44 -24.00 21.94
N ASN A 62 16.44 -23.60 21.15
CA ASN A 62 16.60 -22.22 20.74
C ASN A 62 15.87 -21.96 19.43
N LEU A 63 14.90 -21.05 19.45
CA LEU A 63 14.15 -20.63 18.29
C LEU A 63 14.28 -19.12 18.08
N THR A 64 14.46 -18.74 16.82
CA THR A 64 14.30 -17.36 16.37
C THR A 64 13.02 -17.25 15.55
N ILE A 65 12.13 -16.35 15.96
CA ILE A 65 10.85 -16.11 15.31
C ILE A 65 10.89 -14.73 14.69
N LEU A 66 10.71 -14.66 13.39
CA LEU A 66 10.57 -13.42 12.63
C LEU A 66 9.15 -13.33 12.06
N ALA A 67 8.48 -12.21 12.28
CA ALA A 67 7.13 -11.97 11.78
C ALA A 67 7.15 -10.94 10.66
N TYR A 68 6.56 -11.31 9.52
CA TYR A 68 6.38 -10.45 8.36
C TYR A 68 4.89 -10.26 8.11
N VAL A 69 4.46 -9.01 7.99
CA VAL A 69 3.08 -8.67 7.65
C VAL A 69 3.06 -8.15 6.23
N LEU A 70 2.30 -8.82 5.36
CA LEU A 70 2.06 -8.34 4.01
C LEU A 70 0.87 -7.38 4.04
N ALA A 71 1.14 -6.10 4.35
CA ALA A 71 0.11 -5.08 4.47
C ALA A 71 0.48 -3.80 3.70
N PRO A 72 -0.49 -3.17 3.01
CA PRO A 72 -0.30 -1.90 2.33
C PRO A 72 -0.30 -0.69 3.30
N TYR A 73 -0.58 -0.91 4.59
CA TYR A 73 -0.76 0.17 5.57
C TYR A 73 0.16 0.01 6.78
N SER A 74 0.28 1.06 7.59
CA SER A 74 1.10 1.07 8.79
C SER A 74 0.54 0.16 9.90
N TYR A 75 1.42 -0.54 10.61
CA TYR A 75 1.06 -1.49 11.67
C TYR A 75 2.08 -1.56 12.80
N SER A 76 1.74 -2.27 13.87
CA SER A 76 2.68 -2.71 14.90
C SER A 76 2.49 -4.19 15.18
N ILE A 77 3.59 -4.93 15.18
CA ILE A 77 3.62 -6.36 15.47
C ILE A 77 3.91 -6.54 16.95
N TYR A 78 3.18 -7.45 17.57
CA TYR A 78 3.41 -7.89 18.94
C TYR A 78 3.61 -9.41 18.96
N ILE A 79 4.77 -9.85 19.43
CA ILE A 79 5.06 -11.27 19.63
C ILE A 79 5.07 -11.52 21.14
N ASN A 80 4.17 -12.39 21.63
CA ASN A 80 3.95 -12.67 23.04
C ASN A 80 3.79 -11.41 23.91
N GLY A 81 3.10 -10.39 23.37
CA GLY A 81 2.83 -9.13 24.05
C GLY A 81 3.92 -8.07 23.91
N ASN A 82 5.11 -8.42 23.40
CA ASN A 82 6.19 -7.46 23.16
C ASN A 82 6.09 -6.87 21.76
N ARG A 83 6.19 -5.54 21.65
CA ARG A 83 6.17 -4.83 20.36
C ARG A 83 7.49 -5.07 19.61
N THR A 84 7.54 -6.12 18.80
CA THR A 84 8.73 -6.53 18.05
C THR A 84 8.33 -7.36 16.82
N SER A 85 9.15 -7.33 15.78
CA SER A 85 9.08 -8.24 14.63
C SER A 85 9.97 -9.47 14.78
N GLU A 86 10.86 -9.48 15.77
CA GLU A 86 11.78 -10.58 16.07
C GLU A 86 11.68 -10.99 17.53
N PHE A 87 11.61 -12.29 17.78
CA PHE A 87 11.60 -12.84 19.13
C PHE A 87 12.48 -14.09 19.20
N ASN A 88 13.44 -14.06 20.12
CA ASN A 88 14.31 -15.20 20.42
C ASN A 88 13.82 -15.87 21.70
N VAL A 89 13.62 -17.20 21.65
CA VAL A 89 13.15 -17.99 22.78
C VAL A 89 14.02 -19.21 22.97
N ASN A 90 14.32 -19.51 24.23
CA ASN A 90 14.94 -20.77 24.64
C ASN A 90 13.91 -21.60 25.40
N LEU A 91 13.59 -22.76 24.85
CA LEU A 91 12.62 -23.71 25.35
C LEU A 91 13.28 -24.69 26.32
N PRO A 92 12.84 -24.77 27.58
CA PRO A 92 13.36 -25.78 28.52
C PRO A 92 12.94 -27.19 28.09
N ASN A 93 13.69 -28.22 28.51
CA ASN A 93 13.45 -29.61 28.13
C ASN A 93 11.98 -30.04 28.33
N TYR A 94 11.38 -30.63 27.28
CA TYR A 94 9.98 -31.09 27.21
C TYR A 94 8.90 -29.99 27.26
N SER A 95 9.22 -28.74 26.92
CA SER A 95 8.23 -27.66 26.97
C SER A 95 7.33 -27.59 25.73
N GLU A 96 6.04 -27.46 25.97
CA GLU A 96 5.12 -26.80 25.04
C GLU A 96 5.29 -25.28 25.15
N PHE A 97 5.29 -24.58 24.03
CA PHE A 97 5.39 -23.13 23.97
C PHE A 97 4.25 -22.54 23.16
N ASN A 98 3.53 -21.60 23.78
CA ASN A 98 2.47 -20.86 23.12
C ASN A 98 3.05 -19.58 22.51
N LEU A 99 3.15 -19.56 21.19
CA LEU A 99 3.53 -18.39 20.41
C LEU A 99 2.27 -17.66 19.97
N THR A 100 2.07 -16.46 20.49
CA THR A 100 0.97 -15.58 20.05
C THR A 100 1.53 -14.38 19.33
N VAL A 101 1.05 -14.15 18.11
CA VAL A 101 1.41 -12.99 17.29
C VAL A 101 0.15 -12.15 17.08
N PHE A 102 0.20 -10.90 17.51
CA PHE A 102 -0.85 -9.92 17.26
C PHE A 102 -0.35 -8.84 16.33
N VAL A 103 -1.19 -8.41 15.40
CA VAL A 103 -0.90 -7.25 14.56
C VAL A 103 -1.97 -6.21 14.81
N ILE A 104 -1.54 -5.03 15.25
CA ILE A 104 -2.43 -3.91 15.49
C ILE A 104 -2.22 -2.89 14.35
N PRO A 105 -3.23 -2.66 13.50
CA PRO A 105 -3.16 -1.60 12.50
C PRO A 105 -3.04 -0.22 13.16
N SER A 106 -2.26 0.65 12.54
CA SER A 106 -2.27 2.09 12.86
C SER A 106 -3.40 2.75 12.08
N TYR A 107 -4.21 3.55 12.76
CA TYR A 107 -5.29 4.32 12.15
C TYR A 107 -4.92 5.80 12.09
N ALA A 108 -5.41 6.47 11.07
CA ALA A 108 -5.34 7.91 10.88
C ALA A 108 -6.74 8.49 10.68
N PHE A 109 -6.89 9.76 11.02
CA PHE A 109 -8.14 10.48 10.82
C PHE A 109 -7.97 11.52 9.70
N LEU A 110 -8.71 11.34 8.61
CA LEU A 110 -8.83 12.32 7.54
C LEU A 110 -10.05 13.20 7.80
N ARG A 111 -9.83 14.49 8.03
CA ARG A 111 -10.89 15.48 8.06
C ARG A 111 -11.09 16.03 6.65
N VAL A 112 -12.30 15.88 6.11
CA VAL A 112 -12.70 16.55 4.87
C VAL A 112 -13.63 17.70 5.22
N THR A 113 -13.33 18.87 4.70
CA THR A 113 -14.14 20.08 4.89
C THR A 113 -14.61 20.57 3.53
N VAL A 114 -15.88 20.93 3.44
CA VAL A 114 -16.53 21.46 2.25
C VAL A 114 -16.99 22.87 2.57
N VAL A 115 -16.51 23.83 1.79
CA VAL A 115 -16.89 25.23 1.88
C VAL A 115 -17.64 25.58 0.60
N GLY A 116 -18.92 25.96 0.72
CA GLY A 116 -19.79 26.26 -0.43
C GLY A 116 -20.90 25.23 -0.60
N LYS A 117 -21.48 25.13 -1.80
CA LYS A 117 -22.66 24.28 -2.09
C LYS A 117 -22.32 22.94 -2.77
N GLY A 118 -21.05 22.58 -2.84
CA GLY A 118 -20.61 21.33 -3.46
C GLY A 118 -20.73 20.12 -2.54
N THR A 119 -20.34 18.96 -3.07
CA THR A 119 -20.18 17.70 -2.32
C THR A 119 -18.83 17.10 -2.66
N VAL A 120 -18.17 16.49 -1.67
CA VAL A 120 -16.98 15.67 -1.89
C VAL A 120 -17.33 14.21 -1.64
N TYR A 121 -16.95 13.35 -2.57
CA TYR A 121 -17.00 11.89 -2.45
C TYR A 121 -15.60 11.38 -2.14
N ILE A 122 -15.51 10.48 -1.17
CA ILE A 122 -14.27 9.80 -0.77
C ILE A 122 -14.44 8.35 -1.16
N GLU A 123 -13.74 7.90 -2.18
CA GLU A 123 -13.66 6.49 -2.56
C GLU A 123 -12.47 5.84 -1.82
N LEU A 124 -12.77 4.76 -1.11
CA LEU A 124 -11.83 3.96 -0.34
C LEU A 124 -11.30 2.79 -1.17
N ASP A 125 -10.15 2.23 -0.80
CA ASP A 125 -9.52 1.09 -1.50
C ASP A 125 -10.41 -0.16 -1.63
N ASN A 126 -11.45 -0.28 -0.79
CA ASN A 126 -12.45 -1.35 -0.86
C ASN A 126 -13.63 -1.04 -1.80
N GLY A 127 -13.57 0.06 -2.56
CA GLY A 127 -14.63 0.55 -3.46
C GLY A 127 -15.80 1.24 -2.75
N SER A 128 -15.78 1.38 -1.43
CA SER A 128 -16.84 2.10 -0.71
C SER A 128 -16.70 3.61 -0.87
N ILE A 129 -17.84 4.30 -0.98
CA ILE A 129 -17.90 5.74 -1.23
C ILE A 129 -18.57 6.45 -0.05
N ILE A 130 -17.92 7.48 0.47
CA ILE A 130 -18.45 8.33 1.54
C ILE A 130 -18.73 9.72 0.96
N SER A 131 -19.97 10.19 1.09
CA SER A 131 -20.34 11.55 0.66
C SER A 131 -20.22 12.56 1.80
N VAL A 132 -19.67 13.74 1.51
CA VAL A 132 -19.39 14.81 2.47
C VAL A 132 -19.91 16.13 1.93
N ARG A 133 -20.89 16.74 2.61
CA ARG A 133 -21.50 18.02 2.20
C ARG A 133 -21.08 19.23 3.04
N ASN A 134 -20.68 19.01 4.29
CA ASN A 134 -20.28 20.08 5.22
C ASN A 134 -18.86 19.84 5.73
N SER A 135 -18.70 18.98 6.74
CA SER A 135 -17.41 18.46 7.15
C SER A 135 -17.60 17.12 7.85
N SER A 136 -16.72 16.18 7.58
CA SER A 136 -16.71 14.88 8.24
C SER A 136 -15.28 14.48 8.58
N VAL A 137 -15.15 13.60 9.57
CA VAL A 137 -13.89 12.95 9.90
C VAL A 137 -14.06 11.47 9.60
N VAL A 138 -13.17 10.95 8.76
CA VAL A 138 -13.16 9.54 8.37
C VAL A 138 -11.95 8.87 9.01
N LYS A 139 -12.19 7.74 9.68
CA LYS A 139 -11.15 6.89 10.25
C LYS A 139 -10.68 5.90 9.19
N LEU A 140 -9.39 5.92 8.87
CA LEU A 140 -8.77 5.11 7.82
C LEU A 140 -7.51 4.43 8.36
N TYR A 141 -6.98 3.44 7.64
CA TYR A 141 -5.64 2.94 7.96
C TYR A 141 -4.60 4.01 7.64
N ASN A 142 -3.60 4.12 8.50
CA ASN A 142 -2.53 5.09 8.30
C ASN A 142 -1.63 4.64 7.12
N GLY A 143 -1.47 5.51 6.14
CA GLY A 143 -0.86 5.21 4.83
C GLY A 143 -1.85 4.80 3.74
N SER A 144 -3.17 4.77 4.02
CA SER A 144 -4.18 4.54 2.98
C SER A 144 -4.16 5.64 1.91
N ASN A 145 -4.46 5.26 0.67
CA ASN A 145 -4.75 6.20 -0.39
C ASN A 145 -6.27 6.28 -0.57
N VAL A 146 -6.77 7.48 -0.81
CA VAL A 146 -8.19 7.69 -1.12
C VAL A 146 -8.30 8.54 -2.38
N LEU A 147 -9.33 8.26 -3.18
CA LEU A 147 -9.71 9.13 -4.27
C LEU A 147 -10.78 10.11 -3.77
N LEU A 148 -10.49 11.40 -3.88
CA LEU A 148 -11.43 12.47 -3.56
C LEU A 148 -12.01 12.98 -4.87
N GLU A 149 -13.33 12.98 -4.99
CA GLU A 149 -14.05 13.54 -6.14
C GLU A 149 -14.96 14.68 -5.67
N ALA A 150 -14.78 15.85 -6.25
CA ALA A 150 -15.61 17.01 -6.05
C ALA A 150 -16.76 17.04 -7.07
N SER A 151 -17.97 17.28 -6.58
CA SER A 151 -19.16 17.48 -7.39
C SER A 151 -19.75 18.87 -7.12
N GLY A 152 -19.88 19.66 -8.17
CA GLY A 152 -20.27 21.07 -8.16
C GLY A 152 -19.18 21.98 -8.71
N ASP A 153 -19.36 23.29 -8.56
CA ASP A 153 -18.43 24.30 -9.07
C ASP A 153 -17.21 24.44 -8.16
N LEU A 154 -16.32 23.44 -8.16
CA LEU A 154 -15.08 23.47 -7.39
C LEU A 154 -14.20 24.65 -7.87
N LEU A 155 -13.72 25.45 -6.92
CA LEU A 155 -12.70 26.47 -7.15
C LEU A 155 -11.31 25.84 -7.04
N ASN A 156 -11.03 25.25 -5.87
CA ASN A 156 -9.78 24.59 -5.57
C ASN A 156 -9.89 23.71 -4.31
N TRP A 157 -8.90 22.84 -4.15
CA TRP A 157 -8.60 22.15 -2.90
C TRP A 157 -7.62 22.97 -2.05
N SER A 158 -7.53 22.68 -0.75
CA SER A 158 -6.60 23.36 0.16
C SER A 158 -5.12 23.14 -0.13
N ASN A 159 -4.78 22.15 -0.96
CA ASN A 159 -3.43 21.96 -1.48
C ASN A 159 -3.16 22.77 -2.78
N GLY A 160 -4.12 23.59 -3.22
CA GLY A 160 -4.02 24.41 -4.44
C GLY A 160 -4.41 23.70 -5.73
N ALA A 161 -4.80 22.42 -5.69
CA ALA A 161 -5.25 21.72 -6.88
C ALA A 161 -6.60 22.28 -7.39
N HIS A 162 -6.75 22.41 -8.71
CA HIS A 162 -7.97 22.88 -9.38
C HIS A 162 -8.73 21.74 -10.09
N THR A 163 -8.37 20.50 -9.83
CA THR A 163 -8.95 19.31 -10.46
C THR A 163 -10.17 18.84 -9.69
N MET A 164 -11.18 18.30 -10.39
CA MET A 164 -12.35 17.71 -9.72
C MET A 164 -11.99 16.42 -8.96
N THR A 165 -10.90 15.75 -9.33
CA THR A 165 -10.41 14.54 -8.68
C THR A 165 -9.02 14.73 -8.08
N LEU A 166 -8.77 14.10 -6.93
CA LEU A 166 -7.50 14.16 -6.22
C LEU A 166 -7.20 12.81 -5.55
N TRP A 167 -6.06 12.21 -5.88
CA TRP A 167 -5.49 11.13 -5.07
C TRP A 167 -4.83 11.71 -3.82
N TYR A 168 -5.24 11.23 -2.66
CA TYR A 168 -4.77 11.74 -1.38
C TYR A 168 -4.23 10.61 -0.50
N ALA A 169 -2.95 10.72 -0.13
CA ALA A 169 -2.30 9.79 0.78
C ALA A 169 -2.49 10.24 2.24
N VAL A 170 -3.15 9.41 3.05
CA VAL A 170 -3.46 9.71 4.45
C VAL A 170 -2.30 9.27 5.35
N ASN A 171 -1.31 10.13 5.49
CA ASN A 171 -0.16 9.92 6.37
C ASN A 171 -0.35 10.65 7.69
N GLY A 172 -0.74 9.91 8.72
CA GLY A 172 -1.15 10.46 10.01
C GLY A 172 -2.45 11.26 9.91
N ASN A 173 -2.80 11.97 10.98
CA ASN A 173 -4.01 12.78 11.01
C ASN A 173 -3.84 13.97 10.07
N SER A 174 -4.78 14.14 9.15
CA SER A 174 -4.67 15.16 8.12
C SER A 174 -6.02 15.82 7.81
N THR A 175 -5.97 16.92 7.09
CA THR A 175 -7.16 17.69 6.69
C THR A 175 -7.03 18.12 5.25
N ILE A 176 -8.12 18.01 4.50
CA ILE A 176 -8.25 18.53 3.14
C ILE A 176 -9.57 19.30 3.04
N THR A 177 -9.52 20.50 2.47
CA THR A 177 -10.70 21.34 2.26
C THR A 177 -10.97 21.50 0.78
N ALA A 178 -12.21 21.33 0.36
CA ALA A 178 -12.69 21.67 -0.97
C ALA A 178 -13.47 22.99 -0.90
N PHE A 179 -13.04 23.96 -1.69
CA PHE A 179 -13.71 25.25 -1.83
C PHE A 179 -14.54 25.24 -3.10
N PHE A 180 -15.84 25.39 -2.96
CA PHE A 180 -16.79 25.47 -4.07
C PHE A 180 -17.29 26.91 -4.19
N SER A 181 -17.57 27.32 -5.43
CA SER A 181 -18.22 28.59 -5.67
C SER A 181 -19.61 28.55 -5.01
N ASN A 182 -19.92 29.60 -4.26
CA ASN A 182 -21.30 29.87 -3.89
C ASN A 182 -21.89 30.54 -5.12
N SER A 183 -22.97 30.02 -5.70
CA SER A 183 -23.60 30.58 -6.92
C SER A 183 -24.16 32.01 -6.77
N SER A 184 -23.74 32.76 -5.75
CA SER A 184 -23.90 34.21 -5.60
C SER A 184 -22.60 35.01 -5.84
N ILE A 185 -21.45 34.34 -6.05
CA ILE A 185 -20.22 34.99 -6.48
C ILE A 185 -19.85 34.36 -7.82
N LEU A 186 -20.53 34.83 -8.87
CA LEU A 186 -19.88 34.90 -10.17
C LEU A 186 -18.64 35.75 -9.95
N LEU A 187 -17.48 35.11 -9.75
CA LEU A 187 -16.22 35.73 -10.11
C LEU A 187 -16.47 36.19 -11.54
N ARG A 188 -16.59 37.51 -11.71
CA ARG A 188 -16.55 38.18 -13.00
C ARG A 188 -15.45 37.43 -13.73
N ALA A 189 -15.80 36.61 -14.70
CA ALA A 189 -14.84 36.05 -15.62
C ALA A 189 -14.20 37.30 -16.20
N GLY A 190 -13.00 37.63 -15.67
CA GLY A 190 -12.18 38.67 -16.24
C GLY A 190 -12.18 38.31 -17.70
N THR A 191 -12.64 39.23 -18.54
CA THR A 191 -12.66 39.03 -19.97
C THR A 191 -11.21 38.87 -20.36
N ILE A 192 -10.69 37.64 -20.34
CA ILE A 192 -9.37 37.32 -20.85
C ILE A 192 -9.56 37.53 -22.33
N LYS A 193 -9.28 38.76 -22.78
CA LYS A 193 -9.05 39.00 -24.20
C LYS A 193 -7.93 38.02 -24.57
N PRO A 194 -8.16 37.08 -25.50
CA PRO A 194 -7.08 36.23 -25.96
C PRO A 194 -5.95 37.15 -26.43
N ILE A 195 -4.78 37.00 -25.82
CA ILE A 195 -3.57 37.65 -26.31
C ILE A 195 -3.23 36.90 -27.59
N ILE A 196 -3.68 37.43 -28.71
CA ILE A 196 -3.36 36.89 -30.03
C ILE A 196 -1.88 37.23 -30.27
N ASN A 197 -1.03 36.20 -30.36
CA ASN A 197 0.37 36.36 -30.73
C ASN A 197 0.48 36.65 -32.23
N TYR A 198 0.42 37.93 -32.60
CA TYR A 198 0.51 38.36 -34.00
C TYR A 198 1.84 37.99 -34.68
N THR A 199 2.87 37.63 -33.92
CA THR A 199 4.16 37.19 -34.46
C THR A 199 4.05 35.83 -35.16
N GLU A 200 3.31 34.87 -34.59
CA GLU A 200 3.10 33.54 -35.20
C GLU A 200 2.19 33.61 -36.43
N ILE A 201 1.16 34.45 -36.37
CA ILE A 201 0.28 34.72 -37.52
C ILE A 201 1.08 35.41 -38.63
N GLY A 202 1.94 36.38 -38.27
CA GLY A 202 2.82 37.08 -39.21
C GLY A 202 3.81 36.13 -39.89
N LEU A 203 4.47 35.26 -39.13
CA LEU A 203 5.39 34.25 -39.66
C LEU A 203 4.68 33.25 -40.60
N SER A 204 3.47 32.84 -40.25
CA SER A 204 2.66 31.92 -41.07
C SER A 204 2.26 32.54 -42.40
N LEU A 205 1.80 33.79 -42.38
CA LEU A 205 1.47 34.54 -43.61
C LEU A 205 2.72 34.80 -44.46
N PHE A 206 3.86 35.07 -43.83
CA PHE A 206 5.14 35.25 -44.53
C PHE A 206 5.59 33.96 -45.23
N ALA A 207 5.46 32.80 -44.57
CA ALA A 207 5.77 31.50 -45.16
C ALA A 207 4.87 31.16 -46.36
N ILE A 208 3.56 31.45 -46.26
CA ILE A 208 2.61 31.27 -47.37
C ILE A 208 3.00 32.17 -48.55
N GLY A 209 3.32 33.45 -48.28
CA GLY A 209 3.77 34.38 -49.32
C GLY A 209 5.03 33.89 -50.03
N PHE A 210 6.01 33.40 -49.27
CA PHE A 210 7.25 32.86 -49.82
C PHE A 210 7.02 31.60 -50.67
N PHE A 211 6.14 30.70 -50.22
CA PHE A 211 5.77 29.50 -50.97
C PHE A 211 5.08 29.83 -52.30
N VAL A 212 4.17 30.81 -52.31
CA VAL A 212 3.51 31.27 -53.55
C VAL A 212 4.50 31.90 -54.51
N LEU A 213 5.41 32.76 -54.02
CA LEU A 213 6.46 33.36 -54.84
C LEU A 213 7.40 32.31 -55.42
N TYR A 214 7.86 31.35 -54.61
CA TYR A 214 8.67 30.23 -55.07
C TYR A 214 7.98 29.45 -56.18
N LYS A 215 6.69 29.13 -56.01
CA LYS A 215 5.91 28.40 -57.01
C LYS A 215 5.74 29.18 -58.33
N ILE A 216 5.59 30.50 -58.26
CA ILE A 216 5.51 31.35 -59.46
C ILE A 216 6.87 31.39 -60.18
N TYR A 217 7.97 31.55 -59.42
CA TYR A 217 9.31 31.61 -60.00
C TYR A 217 9.72 30.28 -60.64
N SER A 218 9.45 29.17 -59.95
CA SER A 218 9.71 27.82 -60.47
C SER A 218 8.92 27.48 -61.74
N ARG A 219 7.77 28.11 -61.99
CA ARG A 219 7.06 27.99 -63.28
C ARG A 219 7.71 28.80 -64.40
N LYS A 220 8.22 29.99 -64.10
CA LYS A 220 8.92 30.83 -65.09
C LYS A 220 10.20 30.15 -65.63
N ASP A 221 10.91 29.41 -64.79
CA ASP A 221 12.11 28.66 -65.20
C ASP A 221 11.77 27.43 -66.08
N GLN A 222 10.52 26.96 -66.06
CA GLN A 222 10.04 25.91 -66.97
C GLN A 222 9.62 26.47 -68.34
N ASP A 223 9.07 27.69 -68.39
CA ASP A 223 8.63 28.32 -69.65
C ASP A 223 9.77 29.01 -70.44
N THR A 224 10.95 29.19 -69.84
CA THR A 224 12.12 29.81 -70.49
C THR A 224 13.12 28.81 -71.08
N ASN A 225 12.87 27.50 -70.94
CA ASN A 225 13.67 26.42 -71.52
C ASN A 225 12.97 25.73 -72.70
N VAL A 226 12.29 26.50 -73.56
CA VAL A 226 11.83 26.08 -74.89
C VAL A 226 12.75 26.66 -75.95
#